data_AF-A0A373D1Z5-F1
#
_entry.id   AF-A0A373D1Z5-F1
#
_cell.length_a   1.000
_cell.length_b   1.000
_cell.length_c   1.000
_cell.angle_alpha   90.00
_cell.angle_beta   90.00
_cell.angle_gamma   90.00
#
_symmetry.space_group_name_H-M   'P 1'
#
loop_
_entity.id
_entity.type
_entity.pdbx_description
1 polymer ?
#
loop_
_entity_poly.entity_id
_entity_poly.type
_entity_poly.pdbx_seq_one_letter_code
_entity_poly.pdbx_strand_id
1 'polypeptide(L)'
;MSEILSFTAAFIAVQIFKIIMFKKDKDYSGYDERQELIRGRAFRYGFLTLAFSLAAVMLWEECVGALPIEFSLLMMACLMVGCLVVILYDIWKDAYWGIRQASGSNAAIVLMVAVMVMQYLSFRGHASAGDVIVDGILTWDGGIYLLIFAFFALIIVNLLLKAWVDKRGGSAE
;
A
#
# COMPACT_ATOMS: atom_id res chain seq x y z
N MET A 1 -15.27 23.42 -6.32
CA MET A 1 -14.15 24.10 -7.02
C MET A 1 -13.06 24.55 -6.05
N SER A 2 -13.41 25.22 -4.94
CA SER A 2 -12.47 25.60 -3.87
C SER A 2 -11.73 24.43 -3.23
N GLU A 3 -12.42 23.30 -2.98
CA GLU A 3 -11.82 22.12 -2.36
C GLU A 3 -10.78 21.44 -3.26
N ILE A 4 -11.08 21.31 -4.56
CA ILE A 4 -10.15 20.76 -5.57
C ILE A 4 -8.89 21.62 -5.67
N LEU A 5 -9.03 22.95 -5.64
CA LEU A 5 -7.89 23.88 -5.66
C LEU A 5 -7.05 23.77 -4.38
N SER A 6 -7.70 23.61 -3.22
CA SER A 6 -6.99 23.43 -1.93
C SER A 6 -6.20 22.13 -1.88
N PHE A 7 -6.78 21.03 -2.40
CA PHE A 7 -6.12 19.73 -2.47
C PHE A 7 -4.94 19.76 -3.44
N THR A 8 -5.11 20.39 -4.60
CA THR A 8 -4.06 20.53 -5.61
C THR A 8 -2.90 21.38 -5.07
N ALA A 9 -3.19 22.48 -4.37
CA ALA A 9 -2.18 23.33 -3.75
C ALA A 9 -1.41 22.60 -2.62
N ALA A 10 -2.11 21.84 -1.77
CA ALA A 10 -1.48 21.04 -0.72
C ALA A 10 -0.57 19.95 -1.31
N PHE A 11 -1.01 19.29 -2.40
CA PHE A 11 -0.20 18.29 -3.09
C PHE A 11 1.08 18.90 -3.67
N ILE A 12 0.99 20.04 -4.35
CA ILE A 12 2.14 20.76 -4.90
C ILE A 12 3.09 21.20 -3.78
N ALA A 13 2.57 21.72 -2.67
CA ALA A 13 3.38 22.14 -1.52
C ALA A 13 4.17 20.98 -0.91
N VAL A 14 3.56 19.79 -0.80
CA VAL A 14 4.25 18.57 -0.32
C VAL A 14 5.37 18.13 -1.26
N GLN A 15 5.15 18.20 -2.59
CA GLN A 15 6.21 17.87 -3.56
C GLN A 15 7.37 18.86 -3.50
N ILE A 16 7.09 20.17 -3.40
CA ILE A 16 8.11 21.21 -3.26
C ILE A 16 8.87 21.04 -1.95
N PHE A 17 8.18 20.76 -0.84
CA PHE A 17 8.81 20.51 0.46
C PHE A 17 9.76 19.31 0.43
N LYS A 18 9.37 18.20 -0.24
CA LYS A 18 10.25 17.05 -0.46
C LYS A 18 11.50 17.42 -1.26
N ILE A 19 11.35 18.17 -2.35
CA ILE A 19 12.49 18.60 -3.20
C ILE A 19 13.46 19.48 -2.41
N ILE A 20 12.96 20.37 -1.55
CA ILE A 20 13.79 21.25 -0.71
C ILE A 20 14.51 20.44 0.39
N MET A 21 13.83 19.48 1.03
CA MET A 21 14.41 18.67 2.11
C MET A 21 15.44 17.64 1.61
N PHE A 22 15.31 17.14 0.38
CA PHE A 22 16.24 16.17 -0.21
C PHE A 22 17.57 16.79 -0.68
N LYS A 23 17.75 18.12 -0.61
CA LYS A 23 19.02 18.80 -0.93
C LYS A 23 20.15 18.60 0.10
N LYS A 24 19.98 17.75 1.10
CA LYS A 24 21.01 17.53 2.12
C LYS A 24 21.83 16.29 1.76
N ASP A 25 22.88 16.52 0.97
CA ASP A 25 23.88 15.51 0.59
C ASP A 25 24.39 14.77 1.83
N LYS A 26 24.02 13.50 1.91
CA LYS A 26 24.80 12.50 2.61
C LYS A 26 25.29 11.52 1.54
N ASP A 27 26.60 11.50 1.34
CA ASP A 27 27.26 10.57 0.44
C ASP A 27 27.03 9.12 0.92
N TYR A 28 26.13 8.44 0.21
CA TYR A 28 25.86 7.00 0.28
C TYR A 28 26.01 6.37 -1.11
N SER A 29 26.94 6.90 -1.92
CA SER A 29 27.02 6.74 -3.40
C SER A 29 26.96 5.31 -3.94
N GLY A 30 27.38 4.28 -3.19
CA GLY A 30 27.32 2.89 -3.66
C GLY A 30 26.06 2.10 -3.27
N TYR A 31 25.37 2.50 -2.19
CA TYR A 31 24.19 1.78 -1.67
C TYR A 31 22.91 2.31 -2.29
N ASP A 32 22.88 3.61 -2.64
CA ASP A 32 21.70 4.26 -3.20
C ASP A 32 21.38 3.78 -4.62
N GLU A 33 22.38 3.60 -5.50
CA GLU A 33 22.16 3.16 -6.89
C GLU A 33 21.53 1.76 -6.97
N ARG A 34 22.01 0.81 -6.16
CA ARG A 34 21.45 -0.55 -6.13
C ARG A 34 20.02 -0.55 -5.59
N GLN A 35 19.75 0.23 -4.55
CA GLN A 35 18.40 0.36 -4.00
C GLN A 35 17.45 1.06 -4.98
N GLU A 36 17.92 2.07 -5.69
CA GLU A 36 17.17 2.77 -6.73
C GLU A 36 16.82 1.83 -7.89
N LEU A 37 17.77 1.02 -8.37
CA LEU A 37 17.52 0.01 -9.39
C LEU A 37 16.54 -1.08 -8.93
N ILE A 38 16.59 -1.47 -7.66
CA ILE A 38 15.64 -2.43 -7.08
C ILE A 38 14.23 -1.80 -7.05
N ARG A 39 14.10 -0.55 -6.60
CA ARG A 39 12.84 0.18 -6.57
C ARG A 39 12.26 0.45 -7.94
N GLY A 40 13.10 0.79 -8.92
CA GLY A 40 12.67 0.94 -10.30
C GLY A 40 12.07 -0.35 -10.84
N ARG A 41 12.66 -1.51 -10.50
CA ARG A 41 12.08 -2.83 -10.82
C ARG A 41 10.80 -3.10 -10.04
N ALA A 42 10.77 -2.80 -8.75
CA ALA A 42 9.59 -2.94 -7.89
C ALA A 42 8.41 -2.15 -8.47
N PHE A 43 8.64 -0.88 -8.80
CA PHE A 43 7.66 0.00 -9.42
C PHE A 43 7.19 -0.53 -10.77
N ARG A 44 8.10 -1.04 -11.62
CA ARG A 44 7.71 -1.67 -12.89
C ARG A 44 6.77 -2.85 -12.67
N TYR A 45 7.05 -3.72 -11.70
CA TYR A 45 6.16 -4.85 -11.38
C TYR A 45 4.82 -4.40 -10.81
N GLY A 46 4.82 -3.43 -9.88
CA GLY A 46 3.59 -2.87 -9.33
C GLY A 46 2.72 -2.17 -10.38
N PHE A 47 3.33 -1.38 -11.26
CA PHE A 47 2.64 -0.71 -12.36
C PHE A 47 2.05 -1.69 -13.36
N LEU A 48 2.81 -2.72 -13.78
CA LEU A 48 2.29 -3.75 -14.68
C LEU A 48 1.14 -4.54 -14.03
N THR A 49 1.24 -4.83 -12.73
CA THR A 49 0.16 -5.50 -11.98
C THR A 49 -1.08 -4.63 -11.92
N LEU A 50 -0.93 -3.33 -11.64
CA LEU A 50 -2.03 -2.37 -11.66
C LEU A 50 -2.69 -2.32 -13.05
N ALA A 51 -1.90 -2.11 -14.11
CA ALA A 51 -2.42 -2.03 -15.47
C ALA A 51 -3.17 -3.30 -15.88
N PHE A 52 -2.62 -4.48 -15.53
CA PHE A 52 -3.28 -5.74 -15.78
C PHE A 52 -4.56 -5.92 -14.95
N SER A 53 -4.56 -5.53 -13.68
CA SER A 53 -5.76 -5.61 -12.82
C SER A 53 -6.89 -4.71 -13.33
N LEU A 54 -6.57 -3.49 -13.79
CA LEU A 54 -7.55 -2.58 -14.38
C LEU A 54 -8.10 -3.14 -15.71
N ALA A 55 -7.22 -3.66 -16.57
CA ALA A 55 -7.64 -4.30 -17.82
C ALA A 55 -8.53 -5.52 -17.56
N ALA A 56 -8.18 -6.35 -16.57
CA ALA A 56 -8.96 -7.51 -16.18
C ALA A 56 -10.35 -7.14 -15.65
N VAL A 57 -10.44 -6.11 -14.80
CA VAL A 57 -11.73 -5.58 -14.32
C VAL A 57 -12.58 -5.07 -15.48
N MET A 58 -11.99 -4.28 -16.39
CA MET A 58 -12.73 -3.74 -17.53
C MET A 58 -13.23 -4.85 -18.47
N LEU A 59 -12.39 -5.83 -18.79
CA LEU A 59 -12.80 -6.99 -19.60
C LEU A 59 -13.87 -7.83 -18.89
N TRP A 60 -13.81 -7.95 -17.57
CA TRP A 60 -14.82 -8.67 -16.79
C TRP A 60 -16.18 -7.98 -16.85
N GLU A 61 -16.22 -6.66 -16.63
CA GLU A 61 -17.48 -5.90 -16.71
C GLU A 61 -18.11 -5.99 -18.10
N GLU A 62 -17.30 -5.97 -19.17
CA GLU A 62 -17.79 -6.10 -20.55
C GLU A 62 -18.25 -7.52 -20.92
N CYS A 63 -17.56 -8.56 -20.46
CA CYS A 63 -17.85 -9.95 -20.85
C CYS A 63 -18.85 -10.68 -19.94
N VAL A 64 -18.86 -10.35 -18.64
CA VAL A 64 -19.62 -11.09 -17.61
C VAL A 64 -20.68 -10.21 -16.96
N GLY A 65 -20.38 -8.92 -16.79
CA GLY A 65 -21.25 -7.95 -16.15
C GLY A 65 -20.66 -7.38 -14.85
N ALA A 66 -21.41 -6.48 -14.23
CA ALA A 66 -20.97 -5.72 -13.07
C ALA A 66 -20.70 -6.63 -11.86
N LEU A 67 -19.57 -6.39 -11.18
CA LEU A 67 -19.27 -7.01 -9.90
C LEU A 67 -20.15 -6.39 -8.80
N PRO A 68 -20.53 -7.15 -7.75
CA PRO A 68 -21.29 -6.65 -6.61
C PRO A 68 -20.41 -5.81 -5.65
N ILE A 69 -19.62 -4.89 -6.21
CA ILE A 69 -18.69 -4.01 -5.51
C ILE A 69 -18.83 -2.63 -6.15
N GLU A 70 -18.91 -1.60 -5.32
CA GLU A 70 -18.94 -0.22 -5.82
C GLU A 70 -17.68 0.06 -6.66
N PHE A 71 -17.86 0.72 -7.81
CA PHE A 71 -16.79 0.98 -8.77
C PHE A 71 -15.60 1.72 -8.14
N SER A 72 -15.87 2.71 -7.27
CA SER A 72 -14.85 3.46 -6.53
C SER A 72 -13.95 2.54 -5.69
N LEU A 73 -14.56 1.60 -4.97
CA LEU A 73 -13.89 0.63 -4.11
C LEU A 73 -13.08 -0.38 -4.93
N LEU A 74 -13.63 -0.82 -6.05
CA LEU A 74 -12.96 -1.74 -6.98
C LEU A 74 -11.70 -1.10 -7.59
N MET A 75 -11.78 0.15 -8.03
CA MET A 75 -10.61 0.88 -8.55
C MET A 75 -9.55 1.10 -7.46
N MET A 76 -9.96 1.40 -6.24
CA MET A 76 -9.05 1.51 -5.10
C MET A 76 -8.36 0.18 -4.79
N ALA A 77 -9.09 -0.94 -4.87
CA ALA A 77 -8.50 -2.27 -4.69
C ALA A 77 -7.42 -2.56 -5.73
N CYS A 78 -7.67 -2.25 -7.01
CA CYS A 78 -6.66 -2.38 -8.08
C CYS A 78 -5.40 -1.55 -7.79
N LEU A 79 -5.56 -0.28 -7.40
CA LEU A 79 -4.47 0.59 -6.99
C LEU A 79 -3.65 -0.01 -5.84
N MET A 80 -4.34 -0.49 -4.81
CA MET A 80 -3.71 -1.08 -3.64
C MET A 80 -2.97 -2.38 -3.98
N VAL A 81 -3.49 -3.23 -4.87
CA VAL A 81 -2.76 -4.42 -5.34
C VAL A 81 -1.45 -4.04 -6.03
N GLY A 82 -1.47 -3.01 -6.89
CA GLY A 82 -0.26 -2.48 -7.52
C GLY A 82 0.77 -2.01 -6.48
N CYS A 83 0.35 -1.20 -5.51
CA CYS A 83 1.20 -0.75 -4.41
C CYS A 83 1.72 -1.92 -3.55
N LEU A 84 0.89 -2.93 -3.30
CA LEU A 84 1.25 -4.10 -2.50
C LEU A 84 2.42 -4.83 -3.16
N VAL A 85 2.38 -5.07 -4.47
CA VAL A 85 3.47 -5.72 -5.20
C VAL A 85 4.79 -4.96 -5.06
N VAL A 86 4.77 -3.63 -5.15
CA VAL A 86 5.97 -2.81 -4.93
C VAL A 86 6.54 -3.05 -3.53
N ILE A 87 5.70 -2.91 -2.50
CA ILE A 87 6.11 -3.05 -1.10
C ILE A 87 6.65 -4.45 -0.82
N LEU A 88 5.95 -5.49 -1.27
CA LEU A 88 6.37 -6.87 -1.10
C LEU A 88 7.74 -7.10 -1.75
N TYR A 89 7.93 -6.66 -2.99
CA TYR A 89 9.19 -6.81 -3.69
C TYR A 89 10.34 -6.07 -2.99
N ASP A 90 10.10 -4.86 -2.50
CA ASP A 90 11.08 -4.07 -1.77
C ASP A 90 11.48 -4.72 -0.43
N ILE A 91 10.53 -5.36 0.28
CA ILE A 91 10.80 -6.13 1.49
C ILE A 91 11.72 -7.31 1.19
N TRP A 92 11.43 -8.08 0.13
CA TRP A 92 12.21 -9.26 -0.23
C TRP A 92 13.60 -8.94 -0.79
N LYS A 93 13.79 -7.73 -1.33
CA LYS A 93 15.07 -7.26 -1.86
C LYS A 93 15.82 -6.31 -0.93
N ASP A 94 15.38 -6.19 0.33
CA ASP A 94 16.00 -5.34 1.35
C ASP A 94 16.14 -3.86 0.93
N ALA A 95 15.27 -3.39 0.03
CA ALA A 95 15.24 -2.01 -0.46
C ALA A 95 14.21 -1.13 0.28
N TYR A 96 13.69 -1.62 1.40
CA TYR A 96 12.76 -0.90 2.27
C TYR A 96 13.51 0.21 3.03
N TRP A 97 13.32 1.47 2.63
CA TRP A 97 13.89 2.62 3.36
C TRP A 97 13.16 2.81 4.69
N GLY A 98 13.90 2.83 5.80
CA GLY A 98 13.44 3.37 7.09
C GLY A 98 13.28 2.36 8.23
N ILE A 99 13.07 1.07 7.96
CA ILE A 99 12.90 0.07 9.04
C ILE A 99 14.27 -0.52 9.47
N ARG A 100 15.29 -0.54 8.60
CA ARG A 100 16.61 -1.14 8.89
C ARG A 100 17.64 -0.17 9.49
N GLN A 101 17.45 1.14 9.33
CA GLN A 101 18.32 2.15 9.93
C GLN A 101 17.79 2.56 11.31
N ALA A 102 18.25 1.85 12.34
CA ALA A 102 18.29 2.22 13.75
C ALA A 102 16.97 2.73 14.40
N SER A 103 16.44 1.94 15.36
CA SER A 103 15.41 2.34 16.36
C SER A 103 13.95 2.54 15.85
N GLY A 104 13.72 2.84 14.57
CA GLY A 104 12.37 3.14 14.02
C GLY A 104 11.51 1.93 13.58
N SER A 105 12.09 0.73 13.44
CA SER A 105 11.40 -0.49 12.98
C SER A 105 10.14 -0.83 13.77
N ASN A 106 10.26 -0.79 15.10
CA ASN A 106 9.16 -1.14 16.00
C ASN A 106 8.07 -0.09 15.95
N ALA A 107 8.42 1.20 15.79
CA ALA A 107 7.44 2.29 15.69
C ALA A 107 6.60 2.19 14.40
N ALA A 108 7.21 1.82 13.27
CA ALA A 108 6.49 1.62 12.01
C ALA A 108 5.50 0.44 12.12
N ILE A 109 5.93 -0.69 12.71
CA ILE A 109 5.05 -1.84 12.93
C ILE A 109 3.91 -1.49 13.90
N VAL A 110 4.22 -0.80 15.01
CA VAL A 110 3.21 -0.33 15.96
C VAL A 110 2.21 0.60 15.29
N LEU A 111 2.67 1.50 14.42
CA LEU A 111 1.78 2.40 13.66
C LEU A 111 0.91 1.61 12.67
N MET A 112 1.45 0.63 11.96
CA MET A 112 0.65 -0.25 11.08
C MET A 112 -0.42 -1.00 11.87
N VAL A 113 -0.06 -1.58 13.03
CA VAL A 113 -1.01 -2.28 13.91
C VAL A 113 -2.07 -1.31 14.46
N ALA A 114 -1.68 -0.10 14.86
CA ALA A 114 -2.62 0.92 15.32
C ALA A 114 -3.61 1.33 14.22
N VAL A 115 -3.12 1.53 12.98
CA VAL A 115 -3.97 1.79 11.82
C VAL A 115 -4.94 0.64 11.59
N MET A 116 -4.47 -0.61 11.64
CA MET A 116 -5.36 -1.78 11.50
C MET A 116 -6.44 -1.84 12.58
N VAL A 117 -6.10 -1.56 13.84
CA VAL A 117 -7.09 -1.51 14.93
C VAL A 117 -8.13 -0.43 14.67
N MET A 118 -7.71 0.76 14.24
CA MET A 118 -8.63 1.84 13.89
C MET A 118 -9.56 1.44 12.73
N GLN A 119 -9.03 0.82 11.67
CA GLN A 119 -9.87 0.37 10.55
C GLN A 119 -10.86 -0.71 10.97
N TYR A 120 -10.46 -1.63 11.85
CA TYR A 120 -11.37 -2.65 12.39
C TYR A 120 -12.51 -2.03 13.22
N LEU A 121 -12.21 -1.04 14.06
CA LEU A 121 -13.23 -0.35 14.85
C LEU A 121 -14.20 0.45 13.96
N SER A 122 -13.68 1.17 12.96
CA SER A 122 -14.50 1.89 11.97
C SER A 122 -15.39 0.92 11.19
N PHE A 123 -14.81 -0.19 10.69
CA PHE A 123 -15.56 -1.25 10.02
C PHE A 123 -16.68 -1.79 10.90
N ARG A 124 -16.42 -2.05 12.18
CA ARG A 124 -17.44 -2.56 13.10
C ARG A 124 -18.60 -1.56 13.29
N GLY A 125 -18.29 -0.26 13.28
CA GLY A 125 -19.30 0.81 13.33
C GLY A 125 -20.23 0.74 12.12
N HIS A 126 -19.67 0.75 10.91
CA HIS A 126 -20.41 0.61 9.66
C HIS A 126 -21.17 -0.72 9.56
N ALA A 127 -20.54 -1.84 9.93
CA ALA A 127 -21.20 -3.15 9.98
C ALA A 127 -22.42 -3.16 10.92
N SER A 128 -22.35 -2.46 12.05
CA SER A 128 -23.49 -2.33 12.96
C SER A 128 -24.58 -1.38 12.45
N ALA A 129 -24.23 -0.41 11.60
CA ALA A 129 -25.17 0.47 10.93
C ALA A 129 -25.87 -0.21 9.73
N GLY A 130 -25.31 -1.32 9.23
CA GLY A 130 -25.86 -2.06 8.10
C GLY A 130 -25.57 -1.44 6.73
N ASP A 131 -24.59 -0.54 6.65
CA ASP A 131 -24.24 0.19 5.43
C ASP A 131 -23.08 -0.43 4.63
N VAL A 132 -22.49 -1.53 5.11
CA VAL A 132 -21.37 -2.22 4.45
C VAL A 132 -21.79 -2.90 3.16
N ILE A 133 -22.95 -3.57 3.17
CA ILE A 133 -23.52 -4.25 2.00
C ILE A 133 -24.93 -3.73 1.86
N VAL A 134 -25.16 -2.92 0.82
CA VAL A 134 -26.47 -2.35 0.51
C VAL A 134 -26.92 -2.94 -0.81
N ASP A 135 -28.12 -3.52 -0.85
CA ASP A 135 -28.69 -4.18 -2.04
C ASP A 135 -27.77 -5.26 -2.65
N GLY A 136 -26.98 -5.95 -1.81
CA GLY A 136 -26.04 -6.98 -2.24
C GLY A 136 -24.73 -6.44 -2.83
N ILE A 137 -24.51 -5.13 -2.82
CA ILE A 137 -23.31 -4.45 -3.31
C ILE A 137 -22.45 -4.02 -2.12
N LEU A 138 -21.16 -4.36 -2.15
CA LEU A 138 -20.18 -3.86 -1.18
C LEU A 138 -19.94 -2.36 -1.41
N THR A 139 -20.30 -1.54 -0.43
CA THR A 139 -20.21 -0.08 -0.51
C THR A 139 -18.80 0.42 -0.22
N TRP A 140 -18.47 1.61 -0.71
CA TRP A 140 -17.26 2.33 -0.35
C TRP A 140 -17.16 2.55 1.15
N ASP A 141 -18.24 3.06 1.76
CA ASP A 141 -18.27 3.50 3.16
C ASP A 141 -17.92 2.36 4.12
N GLY A 142 -18.36 1.13 3.87
CA GLY A 142 -17.95 -0.02 4.68
C GLY A 142 -16.69 -0.71 4.17
N GLY A 143 -16.59 -0.89 2.85
CA GLY A 143 -15.60 -1.76 2.23
C GLY A 143 -14.17 -1.21 2.26
N ILE A 144 -14.00 0.11 2.27
CA ILE A 144 -12.66 0.73 2.29
C ILE A 144 -11.87 0.35 3.55
N TYR A 145 -12.56 0.24 4.69
CA TYR A 145 -11.94 -0.15 5.96
C TYR A 145 -11.41 -1.59 5.93
N LEU A 146 -12.17 -2.52 5.34
CA LEU A 146 -11.74 -3.89 5.13
C LEU A 146 -10.54 -3.96 4.18
N LEU A 147 -10.59 -3.19 3.09
CA LEU A 147 -9.54 -3.17 2.08
C LEU A 147 -8.21 -2.67 2.68
N ILE A 148 -8.23 -1.55 3.41
CA ILE A 148 -7.06 -1.01 4.10
C ILE A 148 -6.55 -1.97 5.17
N PHE A 149 -7.45 -2.58 5.96
CA PHE A 149 -7.09 -3.58 6.96
C PHE A 149 -6.35 -4.76 6.32
N ALA A 150 -6.91 -5.34 5.24
CA ALA A 150 -6.32 -6.46 4.53
C ALA A 150 -4.95 -6.11 3.94
N PHE A 151 -4.80 -4.91 3.36
CA PHE A 151 -3.55 -4.43 2.80
C PHE A 151 -2.42 -4.39 3.83
N PHE A 152 -2.65 -3.76 4.99
CA PHE A 152 -1.64 -3.73 6.06
C PHE A 152 -1.39 -5.11 6.67
N ALA A 153 -2.42 -5.94 6.82
CA ALA A 153 -2.27 -7.32 7.29
C ALA A 153 -1.33 -8.12 6.39
N LEU A 154 -1.50 -8.03 5.06
CA LEU A 154 -0.64 -8.72 4.09
C LEU A 154 0.81 -8.24 4.16
N ILE A 155 1.04 -6.94 4.37
CA ILE A 155 2.39 -6.39 4.56
C ILE A 155 3.04 -6.95 5.83
N ILE A 156 2.32 -6.96 6.96
CA ILE A 156 2.84 -7.49 8.23
C ILE A 156 3.14 -8.99 8.10
N VAL A 157 2.22 -9.76 7.53
CA VAL A 157 2.44 -11.20 7.30
C VAL A 157 3.70 -11.41 6.45
N ASN A 158 3.89 -10.63 5.39
CA ASN A 158 5.08 -10.73 4.55
C ASN A 158 6.38 -10.34 5.30
N LEU A 159 6.33 -9.32 6.16
CA LEU A 159 7.47 -8.96 7.03
C LEU A 159 7.82 -10.09 8.00
N LEU A 160 6.81 -10.73 8.62
CA LEU A 160 7.01 -11.86 9.52
C LEU A 160 7.59 -13.08 8.78
N LEU A 161 7.09 -13.37 7.57
CA LEU A 161 7.63 -14.44 6.71
C LEU A 161 9.09 -14.18 6.37
N LYS A 162 9.43 -12.96 5.95
CA LYS A 162 10.81 -12.56 5.66
C LYS A 162 11.71 -12.72 6.90
N ALA A 163 11.27 -12.22 8.06
CA ALA A 163 12.01 -12.36 9.31
C ALA A 163 12.22 -13.82 9.74
N TRP A 164 11.25 -14.71 9.46
CA TRP A 164 11.38 -16.13 9.74
C TRP A 164 12.33 -16.84 8.78
N VAL A 165 12.29 -16.50 7.49
CA VAL A 165 13.21 -17.03 6.47
C VAL A 165 14.65 -16.61 6.79
N ASP A 166 14.86 -15.35 7.14
CA ASP A 166 16.21 -14.84 7.45
C ASP A 166 16.80 -15.51 8.70
N LYS A 167 15.98 -15.81 9.73
CA LYS A 167 16.41 -16.59 10.90
C LYS A 167 16.85 -18.01 10.55
N ARG A 168 16.18 -18.65 9.58
CA ARG A 168 16.54 -20.00 9.11
C ARG A 168 17.78 -20.00 8.22
N GLY A 169 17.92 -18.99 7.36
CA GLY A 169 19.10 -18.81 6.50
C GLY A 169 20.38 -18.54 7.28
N GLY A 170 20.30 -17.81 8.40
CA GLY A 170 21.44 -17.55 9.29
C GLY A 170 21.80 -18.71 10.24
N SER A 171 21.10 -19.85 10.17
CA SER A 171 21.43 -21.06 10.95
C SER A 171 22.24 -22.09 10.14
N ALA A 172 22.64 -21.74 8.92
CA ALA A 172 23.37 -22.59 7.97
C ALA A 172 24.81 -22.13 7.68
N GLU A 173 25.30 -21.14 8.42
CA GLU A 173 26.72 -20.74 8.51
C GLU A 173 27.21 -20.88 9.95
#